data_AF-R7LQ58-F1
#
_entry.id   AF-R7LQ58-F1
#
_cell.length_a   1.000
_cell.length_b   1.000
_cell.length_c   1.000
_cell.angle_alpha   90.00
_cell.angle_beta   90.00
_cell.angle_gamma   90.00
#
_symmetry.space_group_name_H-M   'P 1'
#
loop_
_entity.id
_entity.type
_entity.pdbx_description
1 polymer ?
#
loop_
_entity_poly.entity_id
_entity_poly.type
_entity_poly.pdbx_seq_one_letter_code
_entity_poly.pdbx_strand_id
1 'polypeptide(L)' 'MAKQIKIRVYPDGRIESETVGIKGKSCLGYIKEVENLTGARTVKSEFTHEYNETEQHIYTSNEEYQQNGH' A
#
# COMPACT_ATOMS: atom_id res chain seq x y z
N MET A 1 -8.66 -2.34 9.38
CA MET A 1 -7.29 -2.63 9.88
C MET A 1 -6.41 -1.44 9.57
N ALA A 2 -5.43 -1.13 10.42
CA ALA A 2 -4.50 -0.03 10.19
C ALA A 2 -3.44 -0.42 9.15
N LYS A 3 -3.16 0.46 8.18
CA LYS A 3 -2.08 0.30 7.21
C LYS A 3 -0.76 0.64 7.89
N GLN A 4 0.24 -0.22 7.78
CA GLN A 4 1.56 0.00 8.38
C GLN A 4 2.67 -0.53 7.46
N ILE A 5 3.85 0.07 7.59
CA ILE A 5 5.06 -0.37 6.90
C ILE A 5 6.07 -0.74 7.98
N LYS A 6 6.48 -2.01 7.99
CA LYS A 6 7.56 -2.48 8.87
C LYS A 6 8.87 -2.33 8.11
N ILE A 7 9.84 -1.67 8.73
CA ILE A 7 11.17 -1.48 8.16
C ILE A 7 12.18 -2.07 9.14
N ARG A 8 13.06 -2.93 8.66
CA ARG A 8 14.19 -3.48 9.39
C ARG A 8 15.48 -3.04 8.72
N VAL A 9 16.38 -2.46 9.51
CA VAL A 9 17.72 -2.04 9.08
C VAL A 9 18.73 -3.01 9.69
N TYR A 10 19.53 -3.64 8.85
CA TYR A 10 20.61 -4.54 9.27
C TYR A 10 21.91 -3.73 9.49
N PRO A 11 22.82 -4.20 10.36
CA PRO A 11 24.08 -3.51 10.63
C PRO A 11 25.01 -3.42 9.41
N ASP A 12 24.79 -4.26 8.39
CA ASP A 12 25.50 -4.22 7.10
C ASP A 12 24.93 -3.17 6.12
N GLY A 13 23.87 -2.44 6.49
CA GLY A 13 23.23 -1.42 5.67
C GLY A 13 22.12 -1.94 4.76
N ARG A 14 21.86 -3.25 4.72
CA ARG A 14 20.65 -3.79 4.08
C ARG A 14 19.39 -3.31 4.80
N ILE A 15 18.34 -3.09 4.01
CA ILE A 15 17.03 -2.68 4.49
C ILE A 15 16.00 -3.65 3.95
N GLU A 16 15.14 -4.13 4.83
CA GLU A 16 14.01 -5.01 4.51
C GLU A 16 12.72 -4.30 4.91
N SER A 17 11.76 -4.25 3.99
CA SER A 17 10.49 -3.55 4.20
C SER A 17 9.30 -4.43 3.83
N GLU A 18 8.31 -4.49 4.72
CA GLU A 18 7.06 -5.23 4.52
C GLU A 18 5.85 -4.31 4.75
N THR A 19 4.94 -4.27 3.80
CA THR A 19 3.64 -3.59 3.93
C THR A 19 2.62 -4.54 4.55
N VAL A 20 1.94 -4.12 5.62
CA VAL A 20 0.91 -4.90 6.31
C VAL A 20 -0.43 -4.16 6.27
N GLY A 21 -1.49 -4.85 5.84
CA GLY A 21 -2.82 -4.28 5.66
C GLY A 21 -2.96 -3.44 4.38
N ILE A 22 -2.05 -3.62 3.41
CA ILE A 22 -2.05 -2.93 2.12
C ILE A 22 -2.24 -4.00 1.03
N LYS A 23 -3.45 -4.02 0.46
CA LYS A 23 -3.85 -4.99 -0.56
C LYS A 23 -3.58 -4.48 -1.97
N GLY A 24 -3.46 -5.40 -2.92
CA GLY A 24 -3.38 -5.09 -4.35
C GLY A 24 -2.17 -4.26 -4.78
N LYS A 25 -2.32 -3.56 -5.93
CA LYS A 25 -1.23 -2.80 -6.57
C LYS A 25 -0.79 -1.57 -5.79
N SER A 26 -1.56 -1.14 -4.79
CA SER A 26 -1.22 -0.03 -3.92
C SER A 26 0.08 -0.26 -3.15
N CYS A 27 0.48 -1.52 -2.90
CA CYS A 27 1.76 -1.83 -2.24
C CYS A 27 2.99 -1.36 -3.06
N LEU A 28 2.89 -1.34 -4.40
CA LEU A 28 3.98 -0.93 -5.28
C LEU A 28 4.33 0.55 -5.16
N GLY A 29 3.35 1.40 -4.83
CA GLY A 29 3.57 2.82 -4.61
C GLY A 29 4.47 3.10 -3.41
N TYR A 30 4.39 2.25 -2.38
CA TYR A 30 5.17 2.41 -1.16
C TYR A 30 6.64 2.05 -1.31
N ILE A 31 7.03 1.30 -2.37
CA ILE A 31 8.44 1.01 -2.65
C ILE A 31 9.21 2.32 -2.81
N LYS A 32 8.69 3.23 -3.63
CA LYS A 32 9.32 4.52 -3.90
C LYS A 32 9.42 5.41 -2.66
N GLU A 33 8.39 5.36 -1.81
CA GLU A 33 8.38 6.08 -0.53
C GLU A 33 9.45 5.53 0.42
N VAL A 34 9.58 4.21 0.51
CA VAL A 34 10.62 3.56 1.33
C VAL A 34 12.02 3.90 0.80
N GLU A 35 12.24 3.88 -0.52
CA GLU A 35 13.52 4.30 -1.12
C GLU A 35 13.86 5.76 -0.80
N ASN A 36 12.88 6.67 -0.91
CA ASN A 36 13.08 8.08 -0.55
C ASN A 36 13.39 8.28 0.94
N LEU A 37 12.70 7.55 1.82
CA LEU A 37 12.90 7.66 3.27
C LEU A 37 14.25 7.10 3.72
N THR A 38 14.69 6.03 3.07
CA THR A 38 15.90 5.31 3.47
C THR A 38 17.15 5.71 2.69
N GLY A 39 16.97 6.41 1.57
CA GLY A 39 18.04 6.67 0.60
C GLY A 39 18.57 5.40 -0.07
N ALA A 40 17.88 4.27 0.07
CA ALA A 40 18.29 2.99 -0.47
C ALA A 40 17.64 2.72 -1.85
N ARG A 41 18.12 1.68 -2.52
CA ARG A 41 17.55 1.19 -3.78
C ARG A 41 17.04 -0.24 -3.60
N THR A 42 15.85 -0.50 -4.09
CA THR A 42 15.21 -1.81 -4.06
C THR A 42 15.97 -2.77 -4.96
N VAL A 43 16.54 -3.82 -4.35
CA VAL A 43 17.29 -4.87 -5.06
C VAL A 43 16.45 -6.13 -5.30
N LYS A 44 15.45 -6.37 -4.46
CA LYS A 44 14.54 -7.52 -4.55
C LYS A 44 13.19 -7.13 -3.94
N SER A 45 12.11 -7.48 -4.63
CA SER A 45 10.74 -7.37 -4.13
C SER A 45 10.03 -8.70 -4.31
N GLU A 46 9.42 -9.20 -3.24
CA GLU A 46 8.58 -10.40 -3.25
C GLU A 46 7.15 -10.01 -2.91
N PHE A 47 6.20 -10.52 -3.70
CA PHE A 47 4.78 -10.21 -3.51
C PHE A 47 4.24 -11.02 -2.34
N THR A 48 3.70 -10.34 -1.33
CA THR A 48 3.01 -10.99 -0.21
C THR A 48 1.64 -11.52 -0.65
N HIS A 49 1.01 -12.36 0.18
CA HIS A 49 -0.33 -12.88 -0.11
C HIS A 49 -1.36 -11.75 -0.35
N GLU A 50 -1.22 -10.63 0.37
CA GLU A 50 -2.07 -9.42 0.22
C GLU A 50 -1.95 -8.75 -1.16
N TYR A 51 -0.85 -8.92 -1.88
CA TYR A 51 -0.74 -8.42 -3.26
C TYR A 51 -1.72 -9.12 -4.22
N ASN A 52 -1.99 -10.41 -3.98
CA ASN A 52 -2.90 -11.20 -4.80
C ASN A 52 -4.37 -11.00 -4.38
N GLU A 53 -4.62 -10.42 -3.21
CA GLU A 53 -5.95 -9.95 -2.85
C GLU A 53 -6.25 -8.65 -3.61
N THR A 54 -7.15 -8.75 -4.59
CA THR A 54 -7.70 -7.58 -5.28
C THR A 54 -8.36 -6.65 -4.27
N GLU A 55 -7.99 -5.36 -4.27
CA GLU A 55 -8.74 -4.32 -3.56
C GLU A 55 -10.17 -4.29 -4.11
N GLN A 56 -11.15 -4.78 -3.33
CA GLN A 56 -12.53 -4.47 -3.60
C GLN A 56 -12.75 -2.99 -3.28
N HIS A 57 -12.56 -2.14 -4.28
CA HIS A 57 -13.08 -0.78 -4.24
C HIS A 57 -14.60 -0.87 -4.17
N ILE A 58 -15.17 -0.74 -2.97
CA ILE A 58 -16.58 -0.39 -2.84
C ILE A 58 -16.67 1.07 -3.32
N TYR A 59 -17.00 1.25 -4.59
CA TYR A 59 -17.46 2.53 -5.09
C TYR A 59 -18.83 2.78 -4.45
N THR A 60 -18.89 3.59 -3.40
CA THR A 60 -20.14 4.22 -3.00
C THR A 60 -20.48 5.25 -4.07
N SER A 61 -21.24 4.82 -5.08
CA SER A 61 -21.96 5.75 -5.94
C SER A 61 -22.96 6.49 -5.07
N ASN A 62 -22.63 7.73 -4.70
CA ASN A 62 -23.54 8.65 -4.03
C ASN A 62 -24.59 9.10 -5.06
N GLU A 63 -25.56 8.24 -5.33
CA GLU A 63 -26.74 8.58 -6.12
C GLU A 63 -27.79 9.16 -5.14
N GLU A 64 -27.56 10.39 -4.69
CA GLU A 64 -28.58 11.14 -3.96
C GLU A 64 -29.49 11.85 -4.97
N TYR A 65 -30.63 11.20 -5.19
CA TYR A 65 -31.85 11.74 -5.76
C TYR A 65 -32.23 13.06 -5.09
N GLN A 66 -31.97 14.20 -5.75
CA GLN A 66 -32.68 15.44 -5.41
C GLN A 66 -33.97 15.52 -6.24
N GLN A 67 -34.92 14.69 -5.84
CA GLN A 67 -36.32 14.82 -6.20
C GLN A 67 -37.00 15.63 -5.08
N ASN A 68 -37.09 16.95 -5.21
CA ASN A 68 -38.04 17.87 -4.53
C ASN A 68 -37.86 19.25 -5.22
N GLY A 69 -38.82 19.95 -5.80
CA GLY A 69 -40.27 19.89 -5.68
C GLY A 69 -40.80 21.32 -5.62
N HIS A 70 -41.66 21.67 -6.59
CA HIS A 70 -42.52 22.86 -6.70
C HIS A 70 -41.89 24.25 -6.86
#